data_AF-A0A536XVJ6-F1
#
_entry.id   AF-A0A536XVJ6-F1
#
_cell.length_a   1.000
_cell.length_b   1.000
_cell.length_c   1.000
_cell.angle_alpha   90.00
_cell.angle_beta   90.00
_cell.angle_gamma   90.00
#
_symmetry.space_group_name_H-M   'P 1'
#
loop_
_entity.id
_entity.type
_entity.pdbx_description
1 polymer ?
#
loop_
_entity_poly.entity_id
_entity_poly.type
_entity_poly.pdbx_seq_one_letter_code
_entity_poly.pdbx_strand_id
1 'polypeptide(L)'
;MERIEKSIEVRCPVHTVYNQWTQFEEFPRFMAGVKEVKQLDDTHVHWHAEIWGKDKEWDAEIVEQVPDQRIAWRSTTADTPNAGSVRFEPLGPDRTRVNLTMEYDPKGVVENVGDAVGVFSRRVQ
;
A
#
# COMPACT_ATOMS: atom_id res chain seq x y z
N MET A 1 -13.71 2.99 10.81
CA MET A 1 -12.60 3.13 9.86
C MET A 1 -11.56 4.03 10.48
N GLU A 2 -10.31 3.56 10.50
CA GLU A 2 -9.14 4.35 10.85
C GLU A 2 -8.43 4.79 9.57
N ARG A 3 -7.65 5.87 9.66
CA ARG A 3 -6.88 6.42 8.55
C ARG A 3 -5.42 6.55 8.97
N ILE A 4 -4.53 6.08 8.12
CA ILE A 4 -3.10 6.28 8.25
C ILE A 4 -2.58 7.09 7.08
N GLU A 5 -1.63 7.98 7.37
CA GLU A 5 -0.91 8.76 6.37
C GLU A 5 0.58 8.61 6.63
N LYS A 6 1.34 8.31 5.57
CA LYS A 6 2.80 8.18 5.59
C LYS A 6 3.39 8.89 4.38
N SER A 7 4.57 9.45 4.59
CA SER A 7 5.33 10.12 3.54
C SER A 7 6.78 9.69 3.61
N ILE A 8 7.39 9.45 2.45
CA ILE A 8 8.82 9.21 2.31
C ILE A 8 9.36 10.01 1.13
N GLU A 9 10.64 10.38 1.19
CA GLU A 9 11.36 10.96 0.04
C GLU A 9 12.30 9.91 -0.54
N VAL A 10 12.19 9.69 -1.85
CA VAL A 10 13.00 8.76 -2.63
C VAL A 10 13.91 9.55 -3.55
N ARG A 11 15.20 9.19 -3.58
CA ARG A 11 16.23 9.83 -4.42
C ARG A 11 16.24 9.24 -5.84
N CYS A 12 15.08 9.26 -6.49
CA CYS A 12 14.91 8.84 -7.88
C CYS A 12 13.90 9.76 -8.60
N PRO A 13 13.98 9.87 -9.95
CA PRO A 13 12.97 10.53 -10.76
C PRO A 13 11.58 9.93 -10.54
N VAL A 14 10.54 10.77 -10.64
CA VAL A 14 9.14 10.37 -10.37
C VAL A 14 8.70 9.17 -11.21
N HIS A 15 9.11 9.15 -12.48
CA HIS A 15 8.78 8.07 -13.41
C HIS A 15 9.35 6.71 -12.96
N THR A 16 10.58 6.70 -12.45
CA THR A 16 11.20 5.49 -11.90
C THR A 16 10.46 5.00 -10.66
N VAL A 17 10.11 5.93 -9.76
CA VAL A 17 9.40 5.59 -8.52
C VAL A 17 7.99 5.08 -8.81
N TYR A 18 7.27 5.72 -9.73
CA TYR A 18 5.94 5.31 -10.16
C TYR A 18 5.97 3.92 -10.82
N ASN A 19 6.88 3.68 -11.79
CA ASN A 19 6.98 2.38 -12.46
C ASN A 19 7.35 1.25 -11.50
N GLN A 20 8.21 1.52 -10.51
CA GLN A 20 8.54 0.54 -9.48
C GLN A 20 7.32 0.22 -8.60
N TRP A 21 6.48 1.21 -8.30
CA TRP A 21 5.27 1.01 -7.50
C TRP A 21 4.23 0.15 -8.24
N THR A 22 4.18 0.19 -9.57
CA THR A 22 3.25 -0.66 -10.34
C THR A 22 3.73 -2.10 -10.50
N GLN A 23 4.94 -2.44 -10.05
CA GLN A 23 5.42 -3.82 -9.98
C GLN A 23 4.92 -4.48 -8.69
N PHE A 24 3.61 -4.69 -8.59
CA PHE A 24 2.95 -5.16 -7.35
C PHE A 24 3.58 -6.44 -6.78
N GLU A 25 3.94 -7.39 -7.63
CA GLU A 25 4.51 -8.69 -7.22
C GLU A 25 5.89 -8.57 -6.54
N GLU A 26 6.55 -7.41 -6.65
CA GLU A 26 7.82 -7.15 -5.96
C GLU A 26 7.63 -6.65 -4.52
N PHE A 27 6.40 -6.30 -4.11
CA PHE A 27 6.13 -5.72 -2.80
C PHE A 27 6.59 -6.58 -1.62
N PRO A 28 6.47 -7.92 -1.63
CA PRO A 28 7.01 -8.77 -0.57
C PRO A 28 8.51 -8.59 -0.33
N ARG A 29 9.27 -8.13 -1.34
CA ARG A 29 10.73 -7.95 -1.24
C ARG A 29 11.13 -6.77 -0.34
N PHE A 30 10.27 -5.76 -0.21
CA PHE A 30 10.59 -4.51 0.49
C PHE A 30 9.51 -4.05 1.48
N MET A 31 8.33 -4.69 1.50
CA MET A 31 7.25 -4.38 2.43
C MET A 31 7.06 -5.52 3.42
N ALA A 32 7.72 -5.38 4.58
CA ALA A 32 7.65 -6.40 5.63
C ALA A 32 6.20 -6.60 6.13
N GLY A 33 5.76 -7.86 6.14
CA GLY A 33 4.38 -8.24 6.47
C GLY A 33 3.57 -8.62 5.23
N VAL A 34 3.93 -8.16 4.03
CA VAL A 34 3.34 -8.66 2.79
C VAL A 34 4.02 -9.99 2.45
N LYS A 35 3.24 -11.05 2.27
CA LYS A 35 3.71 -12.38 1.88
C LYS A 35 3.67 -12.55 0.36
N GLU A 36 2.62 -12.05 -0.27
CA GLU A 36 2.44 -12.12 -1.71
C GLU A 36 1.53 -10.98 -2.19
N VAL A 37 1.79 -10.48 -3.39
CA VAL A 37 0.79 -9.74 -4.17
C VAL A 37 0.79 -10.37 -5.56
N LYS A 38 -0.38 -10.79 -6.05
CA LYS A 38 -0.56 -11.34 -7.39
C LYS A 38 -1.40 -10.39 -8.21
N GLN A 39 -0.96 -10.09 -9.44
CA GLN A 39 -1.83 -9.39 -10.38
C GLN A 39 -2.80 -10.39 -11.02
N LEU A 40 -4.11 -10.14 -10.86
CA LEU A 40 -5.16 -11.02 -11.40
C LEU A 40 -5.55 -10.61 -12.82
N ASP A 41 -5.64 -9.29 -13.05
CA ASP A 41 -5.91 -8.68 -14.36
C ASP A 41 -5.35 -7.24 -14.40
N ASP A 42 -5.78 -6.42 -15.37
CA ASP A 42 -5.32 -5.04 -15.56
C ASP A 42 -5.59 -4.13 -14.34
N THR A 43 -6.62 -4.42 -13.54
CA THR A 43 -7.08 -3.56 -12.44
C THR A 43 -7.23 -4.27 -11.10
N HIS A 44 -7.12 -5.60 -11.05
CA HIS A 44 -7.29 -6.37 -9.81
C HIS A 44 -5.99 -7.00 -9.35
N VAL A 45 -5.77 -6.92 -8.04
CA VAL A 45 -4.63 -7.52 -7.35
C VAL A 45 -5.12 -8.31 -6.15
N HIS A 46 -4.59 -9.52 -5.99
CA HIS A 46 -4.78 -10.34 -4.81
C HIS A 46 -3.63 -10.08 -3.84
N TRP A 47 -3.95 -9.80 -2.60
CA TRP A 47 -3.00 -9.57 -1.52
C TRP A 47 -3.03 -10.71 -0.52
N HIS A 48 -1.84 -11.12 -0.09
CA HIS A 48 -1.64 -11.98 1.07
C HIS A 48 -0.64 -11.32 2.01
N ALA A 49 -1.05 -11.01 3.25
CA ALA A 49 -0.21 -10.35 4.23
C ALA A 49 -0.46 -10.87 5.64
N GLU A 50 0.59 -10.84 6.46
CA GLU A 50 0.48 -10.96 7.90
C GLU A 50 0.22 -9.58 8.52
N ILE A 51 -0.99 -9.41 9.04
CA ILE A 51 -1.39 -8.19 9.72
C ILE A 51 -1.65 -8.59 11.17
N TRP A 52 -0.75 -8.15 12.06
CA TRP A 52 -0.81 -8.43 13.51
C TRP A 52 -0.76 -9.92 13.88
N GLY A 53 0.12 -10.67 13.21
CA GLY A 53 0.24 -12.12 13.44
C GLY A 53 -0.94 -12.93 12.91
N LYS A 54 -1.88 -12.30 12.19
CA LYS A 54 -2.95 -12.99 11.47
C LYS A 54 -2.67 -12.93 9.98
N ASP A 55 -2.75 -14.09 9.34
CA ASP A 55 -2.79 -14.19 7.88
C ASP A 55 -4.10 -13.59 7.37
N LYS A 56 -3.96 -12.68 6.42
CA LYS A 56 -5.06 -11.96 5.77
C LYS A 56 -4.87 -12.00 4.28
N GLU A 57 -5.95 -12.33 3.59
CA GLU A 57 -6.03 -12.31 2.14
C GLU A 57 -7.20 -11.44 1.72
N TRP A 58 -7.02 -10.66 0.65
CA TRP A 58 -8.08 -9.86 0.06
C TRP A 58 -7.76 -9.50 -1.39
N ASP A 59 -8.80 -9.27 -2.16
CA ASP A 59 -8.70 -8.70 -3.50
C ASP A 59 -8.91 -7.18 -3.43
N ALA A 60 -8.16 -6.44 -4.23
CA ALA A 60 -8.32 -5.00 -4.39
C ALA A 60 -8.43 -4.63 -5.87
N GLU A 61 -9.30 -3.66 -6.13
CA GLU A 61 -9.50 -3.02 -7.43
C GLU A 61 -8.77 -1.66 -7.44
N ILE A 62 -7.96 -1.43 -8.48
CA ILE A 62 -7.34 -0.15 -8.80
C ILE A 62 -8.41 0.72 -9.47
N VAL A 63 -8.88 1.73 -8.75
CA VAL A 63 -9.97 2.62 -9.18
C VAL A 63 -9.48 3.89 -9.87
N GLU A 64 -8.21 4.23 -9.67
CA GLU A 64 -7.56 5.37 -10.32
C GLU A 64 -6.08 5.05 -10.54
N GLN A 65 -5.59 5.29 -11.76
CA GLN A 65 -4.18 5.18 -12.09
C GLN A 65 -3.79 6.30 -13.05
N VAL A 66 -3.15 7.33 -12.51
CA VAL A 66 -2.63 8.47 -13.26
C VAL A 66 -1.11 8.39 -13.25
N PRO A 67 -0.47 8.12 -14.41
CA PRO A 67 0.98 8.01 -14.52
C PRO A 67 1.72 9.14 -13.82
N ASP A 68 2.75 8.77 -13.06
CA ASP A 68 3.66 9.66 -12.33
C ASP A 68 2.98 10.56 -11.28
N GLN A 69 1.69 10.36 -10.97
CA GLN A 69 0.94 11.25 -10.07
C GLN A 69 0.21 10.50 -8.96
N ARG A 70 -0.59 9.48 -9.29
CA ARG A 70 -1.47 8.85 -8.30
C ARG A 70 -1.91 7.45 -8.69
N ILE A 71 -2.02 6.59 -7.69
CA ILE A 71 -2.76 5.33 -7.78
C ILE A 71 -3.73 5.28 -6.59
N ALA A 72 -4.98 4.92 -6.83
CA ALA A 72 -5.97 4.68 -5.77
C ALA A 72 -6.61 3.31 -5.95
N TRP A 73 -6.94 2.68 -4.83
CA TRP A 73 -7.54 1.35 -4.80
C TRP A 73 -8.62 1.24 -3.73
N ARG A 74 -9.43 0.19 -3.85
CA ARG A 74 -10.36 -0.27 -2.81
C ARG A 74 -10.38 -1.79 -2.77
N SER A 75 -10.54 -2.34 -1.58
CA SER A 75 -10.80 -3.77 -1.38
C SER A 75 -12.17 -4.14 -1.96
N THR A 76 -12.23 -5.27 -2.64
CA THR A 76 -13.48 -5.91 -3.09
C THR A 76 -13.89 -7.06 -2.17
N THR A 77 -13.03 -7.45 -1.21
CA THR A 77 -13.33 -8.46 -0.19
C THR A 77 -14.00 -7.84 1.04
N ALA A 78 -15.23 -8.26 1.32
CA ALA A 78 -16.06 -7.71 2.39
C ALA A 78 -15.43 -7.83 3.80
N ASP A 79 -14.71 -8.91 4.08
CA ASP A 79 -14.12 -9.20 5.40
C ASP A 79 -12.83 -8.41 5.69
N THR A 80 -12.24 -7.79 4.67
CA THR A 80 -11.04 -6.97 4.78
C THR A 80 -11.26 -5.61 4.09
N PRO A 81 -12.18 -4.77 4.60
CA PRO A 81 -12.47 -3.48 3.98
C PRO A 81 -11.29 -2.54 4.19
N ASN A 82 -10.66 -2.17 3.08
CA ASN A 82 -9.63 -1.14 3.03
C ASN A 82 -9.72 -0.36 1.72
N ALA A 83 -9.25 0.87 1.73
CA ALA A 83 -9.07 1.69 0.55
C ALA A 83 -7.86 2.58 0.76
N GLY A 84 -7.29 3.09 -0.33
CA GLY A 84 -6.19 4.01 -0.17
C GLY A 84 -5.78 4.66 -1.47
N SER A 85 -4.79 5.53 -1.34
CA SER A 85 -4.10 6.08 -2.48
C SER A 85 -2.64 6.33 -2.16
N VAL A 86 -1.80 6.18 -3.17
CA VAL A 86 -0.44 6.69 -3.19
C VAL A 86 -0.38 7.88 -4.14
N ARG A 87 0.28 8.96 -3.73
CA ARG A 87 0.60 10.11 -4.59
C ARG A 87 2.11 10.24 -4.75
N PHE A 88 2.52 10.62 -5.94
CA PHE A 88 3.91 10.85 -6.31
C PHE A 88 4.09 12.33 -6.62
N GLU A 89 4.93 13.00 -5.85
CA GLU A 89 5.18 14.44 -5.96
C GLU A 89 6.65 14.67 -6.34
N PRO A 90 6.96 15.18 -7.55
CA PRO A 90 8.31 15.52 -7.93
C PRO A 90 8.84 16.66 -7.04
N LEU A 91 10.00 16.46 -6.43
CA LEU A 91 10.72 17.48 -5.64
C LEU A 91 11.96 18.02 -6.38
N GLY A 92 12.13 17.63 -7.64
CA GLY A 92 13.28 17.93 -8.50
C GLY A 92 13.47 16.84 -9.56
N PRO A 93 14.54 16.90 -10.38
CA PRO A 93 14.78 15.92 -11.44
C PRO A 93 14.99 14.49 -10.90
N ASP A 94 15.67 14.33 -9.76
CA ASP A 94 16.04 13.03 -9.19
C ASP A 94 15.49 12.81 -7.78
N ARG A 95 14.35 13.44 -7.45
CA ARG A 95 13.75 13.33 -6.12
C ARG A 95 12.24 13.33 -6.19
N THR A 96 11.63 12.41 -5.47
CA THR A 96 10.17 12.23 -5.42
C THR A 96 9.72 12.03 -3.98
N ARG A 97 8.65 12.70 -3.58
CA ARG A 97 7.93 12.40 -2.35
C ARG A 97 6.79 11.44 -2.67
N VAL A 98 6.72 10.35 -1.91
CA VAL A 98 5.65 9.36 -2.00
C VAL A 98 4.76 9.54 -0.78
N ASN A 99 3.48 9.88 -1.00
CA ASN A 99 2.49 10.07 0.05
C ASN A 99 1.47 8.93 0.00
N LEU A 100 1.50 8.05 0.99
CA LEU A 100 0.54 6.96 1.16
C LEU A 100 -0.57 7.41 2.12
N THR A 101 -1.82 7.23 1.71
CA THR A 101 -3.01 7.35 2.56
C THR A 101 -3.77 6.04 2.48
N MET A 102 -4.13 5.46 3.62
CA MET A 102 -4.90 4.23 3.69
C MET A 102 -5.98 4.35 4.76
N GLU A 103 -7.17 3.89 4.43
CA GLU A 103 -8.32 3.76 5.32
C GLU A 103 -8.65 2.28 5.47
N TYR A 104 -8.83 1.80 6.70
CA TYR A 104 -9.11 0.39 6.99
C TYR A 104 -10.06 0.25 8.17
N ASP A 105 -10.73 -0.89 8.29
CA ASP A 105 -11.49 -1.22 9.49
C ASP A 105 -10.62 -1.98 10.52
N PRO A 106 -10.28 -1.37 11.67
CA PRO A 106 -9.58 -2.10 12.74
C PRO A 106 -10.42 -3.27 13.28
N LYS A 107 -11.75 -3.31 13.06
CA LYS A 107 -12.61 -4.42 13.48
C LYS A 107 -12.41 -5.70 12.67
N GLY A 108 -12.01 -5.60 11.41
CA GLY A 108 -11.51 -6.74 10.62
C GLY A 108 -10.13 -7.25 11.10
N VAL A 109 -9.48 -6.47 11.98
CA VAL A 109 -8.13 -6.65 12.53
C VAL A 109 -8.18 -6.98 14.05
N VAL A 110 -9.37 -7.20 14.62
CA VAL A 110 -9.57 -7.45 16.07
C VAL A 110 -8.81 -8.70 16.53
N GLU A 111 -7.66 -8.52 17.19
CA GLU A 111 -7.51 -8.58 18.65
C GLU A 111 -6.05 -8.28 19.04
N ASN A 112 -5.73 -7.01 19.31
CA ASN A 112 -5.11 -6.53 20.56
C ASN A 112 -4.69 -5.06 20.40
N VAL A 113 -5.24 -4.24 21.28
CA VAL A 113 -5.14 -2.80 21.33
C VAL A 113 -3.72 -2.41 21.80
N GLY A 114 -2.84 -1.99 20.89
CA GLY A 114 -1.51 -1.50 21.27
C GLY A 114 -0.58 -1.04 20.13
N ASP A 115 -0.42 -1.80 19.05
CA ASP A 115 0.78 -1.69 18.19
C ASP A 115 0.56 -1.30 16.70
N ALA A 116 -0.61 -0.82 16.30
CA ALA A 116 -1.04 -0.70 14.88
C ALA A 116 -0.14 0.22 14.07
N VAL A 117 0.27 1.29 14.74
CA VAL A 117 1.07 2.35 14.17
C VAL A 117 2.55 1.97 14.15
N GLY A 118 2.98 1.04 15.02
CA GLY A 118 4.38 0.63 15.18
C GLY A 118 4.91 -0.26 14.04
N VAL A 119 4.06 -1.14 13.49
CA VAL A 119 4.51 -2.10 12.46
C VAL A 119 4.74 -1.43 11.11
N PHE A 120 3.85 -0.53 10.68
CA PHE A 120 4.01 0.21 9.43
C PHE A 120 5.07 1.32 9.51
N SER A 121 5.34 1.88 10.70
CA SER A 121 6.33 2.94 10.87
C SER A 121 7.76 2.45 11.08
N ARG A 122 7.94 1.23 11.61
CA ARG A 122 9.27 0.71 11.95
C ARG A 122 9.95 -0.11 10.85
N ARG A 123 9.21 -0.47 9.80
CA ARG A 123 9.67 -1.46 8.80
C ARG A 123 9.87 -0.89 7.39
N VAL A 124 9.75 0.43 7.23
CA VAL A 124 10.30 1.15 6.08
C VAL A 124 11.64 1.71 6.52
N GLN A 125 12.72 1.01 6.15
CA GLN A 125 14.10 1.49 6.26
C GLN A 125 14.76 1.40 4.90
#